data_AF-A0A4V1X957-F1
#
_entry.id   AF-A0A4V1X957-F1
#
_cell.length_a   1.000
_cell.length_b   1.000
_cell.length_c   1.000
_cell.angle_alpha   90.00
_cell.angle_beta   90.00
_cell.angle_gamma   90.00
#
_symmetry.space_group_name_H-M   'P 1'
#
loop_
_entity.id
_entity.type
_entity.pdbx_description
1 polymer ?
#
loop_
_entity_poly.entity_id
_entity_poly.type
_entity_poly.pdbx_seq_one_letter_code
_entity_poly.pdbx_strand_id
1 'polypeptide(L)'
;MVICAQYTPVSTILRQPNVGSDPVPDVPLRAVNAAFVYNRTFADDPWQNNGSDEAWDSIVPLGQGSVRYPPGSSQVYTLSVVHQLHCLWSIHRSYFRALASNPRNPDETVLPHMRHCFDYLRQSLTCAGDATLEPVDPALGGVTGWENPRLCRDYGLLTAWAEQHRVNNFRGFRESHDSHHHRPH
;
A
#
# COMPACT_ATOMS: atom_id res chain seq x y z
N MET A 1 -1.40 14.90 13.75
CA MET A 1 -0.57 15.91 13.05
C MET A 1 0.58 15.16 12.39
N VAL A 2 0.43 14.77 11.13
CA VAL A 2 1.48 14.07 10.37
C VAL A 2 2.58 15.09 10.11
N ILE A 3 3.76 14.87 10.71
CA ILE A 3 4.93 15.72 10.46
C ILE A 3 5.48 15.31 9.10
N CYS A 4 4.96 15.93 8.04
CA CYS A 4 5.72 16.07 6.80
C CYS A 4 6.84 17.08 7.10
N ALA A 5 8.02 16.57 7.49
CA ALA A 5 9.22 17.38 7.51
C ALA A 5 9.43 18.01 6.12
N GLN A 6 9.90 19.25 6.09
CA GLN A 6 10.01 20.07 4.89
C GLN A 6 10.78 19.35 3.76
N TYR A 7 10.11 19.00 2.66
CA TYR A 7 10.72 18.33 1.51
C TYR A 7 10.84 19.29 0.32
N THR A 8 12.02 19.34 -0.30
CA THR A 8 12.23 20.01 -1.58
C THR A 8 11.49 19.26 -2.70
N PRO A 9 10.56 19.88 -3.42
CA PRO A 9 9.85 19.23 -4.51
C PRO A 9 10.80 18.91 -5.66
N VAL A 10 10.76 17.67 -6.17
CA VAL A 10 11.38 17.34 -7.46
C VAL A 10 10.41 17.82 -8.53
N SER A 11 10.81 18.79 -9.35
CA SER A 11 9.94 19.57 -10.25
C SER A 11 9.31 18.82 -11.43
N THR A 12 9.24 17.48 -11.41
CA THR A 12 8.63 16.70 -12.49
C THR A 12 7.17 16.40 -12.14
N ILE A 13 6.24 16.97 -12.89
CA ILE A 13 4.83 16.58 -12.84
C ILE A 13 4.72 15.24 -13.56
N LEU A 14 4.30 14.19 -12.85
CA LEU A 14 3.99 12.91 -13.46
C LEU A 14 2.56 12.98 -14.01
N ARG A 15 2.43 13.16 -15.33
CA ARG A 15 1.14 13.00 -16.02
C ARG A 15 0.95 11.53 -16.35
N GLN A 16 -0.16 10.95 -15.90
CA GLN A 16 -0.57 9.65 -16.41
C GLN A 16 -1.08 9.84 -17.85
N PRO A 17 -0.48 9.20 -18.87
CA PRO A 17 -1.01 9.24 -20.22
C PRO A 17 -2.38 8.56 -20.25
N ASN A 18 -3.28 8.97 -21.15
CA ASN A 18 -4.54 8.26 -21.37
C ASN A 18 -4.25 6.82 -21.78
N VAL A 19 -4.53 5.87 -20.90
CA VAL A 19 -4.46 4.44 -21.20
C VAL A 19 -5.90 3.95 -21.34
N GLY A 20 -6.38 3.80 -22.58
CA GLY A 20 -7.74 3.30 -22.85
C GLY A 20 -8.84 4.38 -22.90
N SER A 21 -10.10 3.94 -22.77
CA SER A 21 -11.30 4.79 -22.83
C SER A 21 -11.66 5.45 -21.50
N ASP A 22 -11.05 5.02 -20.41
CA ASP A 22 -11.40 5.51 -19.08
C ASP A 22 -10.74 6.85 -18.81
N PRO A 23 -11.46 7.76 -18.13
CA PRO A 23 -10.92 9.05 -17.81
C PRO A 23 -9.76 8.93 -16.81
N VAL A 24 -8.57 9.29 -17.26
CA VAL A 24 -7.41 9.49 -16.38
C VAL A 24 -7.43 10.95 -15.92
N PRO A 25 -7.59 11.24 -14.63
CA PRO A 25 -7.56 12.61 -14.13
C PRO A 25 -6.14 13.16 -14.27
N ASP A 26 -6.00 14.36 -14.84
CA ASP A 26 -4.73 15.11 -14.85
C ASP A 26 -4.45 15.67 -13.45
N VAL A 27 -4.13 14.78 -12.51
CA VAL A 27 -3.74 15.16 -11.16
C VAL A 27 -2.29 15.66 -11.23
N PRO A 28 -2.00 16.92 -10.84
CA PRO A 28 -0.64 17.45 -10.89
C PRO A 28 0.21 16.89 -9.74
N LEU A 29 0.50 15.59 -9.81
CA LEU A 29 1.31 14.88 -8.82
C LEU A 29 2.77 15.30 -8.96
N ARG A 30 3.35 15.74 -7.85
CA ARG A 30 4.78 16.03 -7.75
C ARG A 30 5.49 14.82 -7.16
N ALA A 31 6.62 14.45 -7.75
CA ALA A 31 7.50 13.49 -7.11
C ALA A 31 8.13 14.12 -5.85
N VAL A 32 8.02 13.42 -4.72
CA VAL A 32 8.62 13.81 -3.44
C VAL A 32 9.57 12.71 -2.98
N ASN A 33 10.72 13.10 -2.44
CA ASN A 33 11.64 12.16 -1.82
C ASN A 33 11.14 11.84 -0.41
N ALA A 34 11.02 10.56 -0.10
CA ALA A 34 10.64 10.09 1.23
C ALA A 34 11.48 8.85 1.59
N ALA A 35 11.87 8.75 2.85
CA ALA A 35 12.43 7.54 3.43
C ALA A 35 11.36 6.83 4.26
N PHE A 36 11.32 5.50 4.21
CA PHE A 36 10.38 4.74 5.02
C PHE A 36 10.87 4.69 6.46
N VAL A 37 9.97 5.04 7.39
CA VAL A 37 10.23 5.05 8.82
C VAL A 37 9.18 4.18 9.48
N TYR A 38 9.64 3.19 10.25
CA TYR A 38 8.72 2.28 10.93
C TYR A 38 7.84 3.04 11.92
N ASN A 39 6.53 2.92 11.78
CA ASN A 39 5.55 3.53 12.64
C ASN A 39 4.64 2.46 13.25
N ARG A 40 4.85 2.22 14.56
CA ARG A 40 4.12 1.19 15.31
C ARG A 40 2.61 1.41 15.36
N THR A 41 2.15 2.66 15.31
CA THR A 41 0.71 2.96 15.36
C THR A 41 -0.02 2.41 14.13
N PHE A 42 0.64 2.31 12.97
CA PHE A 42 0.04 1.68 11.79
C PHE A 42 0.22 0.15 11.75
N ALA A 43 1.09 -0.39 12.62
CA ALA A 43 1.54 -1.77 12.57
C ALA A 43 0.89 -2.65 13.65
N ASP A 44 0.72 -2.11 14.85
CA ASP A 44 0.28 -2.86 16.03
C ASP A 44 -1.19 -3.30 15.97
N ASP A 45 -1.54 -4.22 16.87
CA ASP A 45 -2.91 -4.71 17.07
C ASP A 45 -3.84 -3.53 17.38
N PRO A 46 -4.88 -3.28 16.55
CA PRO A 46 -5.73 -2.12 16.72
C PRO A 46 -6.65 -2.21 17.94
N TRP A 47 -6.85 -3.40 18.50
CA TRP A 47 -7.59 -3.59 19.75
C TRP A 47 -6.72 -3.39 21.00
N GLN A 48 -5.40 -3.32 20.85
CA GLN A 48 -4.47 -3.05 21.96
C GLN A 48 -3.86 -1.65 21.89
N ASN A 49 -3.72 -1.08 20.70
CA ASN A 49 -3.20 0.25 20.48
C ASN A 49 -4.34 1.21 20.09
N ASN A 50 -4.80 1.99 21.08
CA ASN A 50 -5.91 2.92 20.93
C ASN A 50 -5.69 4.05 19.91
N GLY A 51 -4.51 4.19 19.29
CA GLY A 51 -4.25 5.19 18.25
C GLY A 51 -4.27 4.62 16.83
N SER A 52 -4.41 3.30 16.67
CA SER A 52 -4.30 2.65 15.36
C SER A 52 -5.45 3.05 14.43
N ASP A 53 -6.69 3.03 14.93
CA ASP A 53 -7.86 3.39 14.14
C ASP A 53 -7.74 4.85 13.64
N GLU A 54 -7.42 5.80 14.53
CA GLU A 54 -7.24 7.21 14.16
C GLU A 54 -6.07 7.42 13.19
N ALA A 55 -4.99 6.66 13.33
CA ALA A 55 -3.87 6.75 12.41
C ALA A 55 -4.25 6.32 11.00
N TRP A 56 -4.95 5.18 10.84
CA TRP A 56 -5.46 4.71 9.55
C TRP A 56 -6.50 5.66 8.96
N ASP A 57 -7.40 6.21 9.78
CA ASP A 57 -8.36 7.21 9.32
C ASP A 57 -7.66 8.50 8.84
N SER A 58 -6.56 8.90 9.49
CA SER A 58 -5.85 10.15 9.16
C SER A 58 -5.19 10.18 7.78
N ILE A 59 -4.95 9.02 7.16
CA ILE A 59 -4.36 8.92 5.81
C ILE A 59 -5.40 8.74 4.71
N VAL A 60 -6.66 8.51 5.07
CA VAL A 60 -7.77 8.44 4.12
C VAL A 60 -8.27 9.87 3.88
N PRO A 61 -8.32 10.35 2.63
CA PRO A 61 -8.79 11.71 2.36
C PRO A 61 -10.28 11.86 2.68
N LEU A 62 -10.71 13.10 2.94
CA LEU A 62 -12.13 13.43 3.05
C LEU A 62 -12.88 12.94 1.80
N GLY A 63 -14.10 12.42 2.00
CA GLY A 63 -14.86 11.73 0.95
C GLY A 63 -14.32 10.34 0.61
N GLN A 64 -13.40 9.80 1.41
CA GLN A 64 -12.87 8.44 1.28
C GLN A 64 -12.26 8.15 -0.10
N GLY A 65 -11.70 9.19 -0.75
CA GLY A 65 -11.11 9.09 -2.08
C GLY A 65 -12.12 8.98 -3.22
N SER A 66 -13.41 9.19 -2.94
CA SER A 66 -14.48 9.19 -3.94
C SER A 66 -14.53 10.52 -4.69
N VAL A 67 -14.59 10.46 -6.01
CA VAL A 67 -14.64 11.63 -6.90
C VAL A 67 -15.67 11.46 -8.01
N ARG A 68 -16.18 12.57 -8.54
CA ARG A 68 -16.97 12.60 -9.78
C ARG A 68 -16.06 13.05 -10.92
N TYR A 69 -16.02 12.29 -12.00
CA TYR A 69 -15.16 12.62 -13.13
C TYR A 69 -15.80 12.29 -14.50
N PRO A 70 -15.61 13.13 -15.54
CA PRO A 70 -15.07 14.50 -15.45
C PRO A 70 -15.95 15.39 -14.56
N PRO A 71 -15.49 16.61 -14.18
CA PRO A 71 -16.29 17.51 -13.36
C PRO A 71 -17.71 17.71 -13.93
N GLY A 72 -18.73 17.55 -13.07
CA GLY A 72 -20.14 17.60 -13.49
C GLY A 72 -20.74 16.23 -13.89
N SER A 73 -19.94 15.18 -13.98
CA SER A 73 -20.42 13.80 -14.24
C SER A 73 -21.22 13.23 -13.06
N SER A 74 -22.23 12.42 -13.36
CA SER A 74 -22.94 11.61 -12.37
C SER A 74 -22.17 10.34 -11.98
N GLN A 75 -21.17 9.94 -12.76
CA GLN A 75 -20.33 8.79 -12.48
C GLN A 75 -19.42 9.06 -11.29
N VAL A 76 -19.37 8.11 -10.36
CA VAL A 76 -18.51 8.15 -9.19
C VAL A 76 -17.38 7.15 -9.38
N TYR A 77 -16.19 7.55 -8.92
CA TYR A 77 -14.98 6.74 -8.93
C TYR A 77 -14.32 6.79 -7.55
N THR A 78 -13.51 5.78 -7.23
CA THR A 78 -12.61 5.78 -6.07
C THR A 78 -11.17 5.80 -6.55
N LEU A 79 -10.32 6.61 -5.90
CA LEU A 79 -8.88 6.55 -6.12
C LEU A 79 -8.32 5.18 -5.74
N SER A 80 -7.58 4.54 -6.66
CA SER A 80 -7.02 3.21 -6.45
C SER A 80 -6.15 3.08 -5.21
N VAL A 81 -5.29 4.06 -4.91
CA VAL A 81 -4.47 4.03 -3.70
C VAL A 81 -5.31 3.97 -2.41
N VAL A 82 -6.49 4.60 -2.40
CA VAL A 82 -7.39 4.56 -1.24
C VAL A 82 -8.05 3.19 -1.12
N HIS A 83 -8.46 2.59 -2.25
CA HIS A 83 -8.97 1.21 -2.25
C HIS A 83 -7.88 0.21 -1.80
N GLN A 84 -6.64 0.35 -2.27
CA GLN A 84 -5.50 -0.48 -1.85
C GLN A 84 -5.25 -0.37 -0.33
N LEU A 85 -5.30 0.84 0.23
CA LEU A 85 -5.16 1.08 1.67
C LEU A 85 -6.33 0.48 2.46
N HIS A 86 -7.56 0.60 1.96
CA HIS A 86 -8.74 -0.02 2.57
C HIS A 86 -8.61 -1.55 2.64
N CYS A 87 -8.14 -2.18 1.56
CA CYS A 87 -7.87 -3.61 1.51
C CYS A 87 -6.77 -4.00 2.51
N LEU A 88 -5.64 -3.28 2.52
CA LEU A 88 -4.55 -3.55 3.46
C LEU A 88 -4.99 -3.44 4.92
N TRP A 89 -5.78 -2.42 5.24
CA TRP A 89 -6.37 -2.23 6.57
C TRP A 89 -7.33 -3.37 6.95
N SER A 90 -8.19 -3.79 6.01
CA SER A 90 -9.11 -4.90 6.23
C SER A 90 -8.38 -6.23 6.49
N ILE A 91 -7.27 -6.48 5.77
CA ILE A 91 -6.40 -7.64 5.99
C ILE A 91 -5.72 -7.54 7.36
N HIS A 92 -5.18 -6.38 7.72
CA HIS A 92 -4.55 -6.12 9.02
C HIS A 92 -5.50 -6.43 10.18
N ARG A 93 -6.71 -5.85 10.17
CA ARG A 93 -7.72 -6.13 11.20
C ARG A 93 -8.10 -7.61 11.25
N SER A 94 -8.29 -8.23 10.09
CA SER A 94 -8.65 -9.66 10.02
C SER A 94 -7.54 -10.56 10.59
N TYR A 95 -6.28 -10.23 10.32
CA TYR A 95 -5.11 -10.91 10.87
C TYR A 95 -5.10 -10.85 12.41
N PHE A 96 -5.22 -9.66 13.01
CA PHE A 96 -5.23 -9.52 14.47
C PHE A 96 -6.46 -10.14 15.12
N ARG A 97 -7.63 -10.09 14.45
CA ARG A 97 -8.83 -10.79 14.92
C ARG A 97 -8.63 -12.30 14.92
N ALA A 98 -8.00 -12.85 13.89
CA ALA A 98 -7.70 -14.27 13.81
C ALA A 98 -6.70 -14.70 14.90
N LEU A 99 -5.67 -13.90 15.16
CA LEU A 99 -4.73 -14.13 16.26
C LEU A 99 -5.44 -14.13 17.62
N ALA A 100 -6.31 -13.15 17.89
CA ALA A 100 -7.05 -13.10 19.15
C ALA A 100 -7.99 -14.31 19.34
N SER A 101 -8.50 -14.88 18.24
CA SER A 101 -9.38 -16.05 18.28
C SER A 101 -8.67 -17.40 18.47
N ASN A 102 -7.34 -17.44 18.32
CA ASN A 102 -6.54 -18.65 18.47
C ASN A 102 -5.47 -18.47 19.57
N PRO A 103 -5.67 -19.03 20.78
CA PRO A 103 -4.78 -18.83 21.92
C PRO A 103 -3.40 -19.49 21.78
N ARG A 104 -3.11 -20.16 20.67
CA ARG A 104 -1.72 -20.55 20.37
C ARG A 104 -0.94 -19.28 20.04
N ASN A 105 0.06 -18.97 20.86
CA ASN A 105 0.98 -17.89 20.57
C ASN A 105 1.53 -18.07 19.15
N PRO A 106 1.36 -17.09 18.24
CA PRO A 106 2.14 -17.08 17.02
C PRO A 106 3.62 -17.11 17.42
N ASP A 107 4.43 -17.82 16.64
CA ASP A 107 5.89 -17.84 16.79
C ASP A 107 6.42 -16.42 17.08
N GLU A 108 7.32 -16.30 18.06
CA GLU A 108 7.86 -15.01 18.55
C GLU A 108 8.42 -14.14 17.41
N THR A 109 8.79 -14.75 16.29
CA THR A 109 9.31 -14.07 15.09
C THR A 109 8.22 -13.58 14.12
N VAL A 110 7.06 -14.24 14.09
CA VAL A 110 6.01 -13.98 13.09
C VAL A 110 5.28 -12.66 13.37
N LEU A 111 4.97 -12.38 14.64
CA LEU A 111 4.20 -11.19 14.98
C LEU A 111 4.97 -9.87 14.69
N PRO A 112 6.24 -9.71 15.09
CA PRO A 112 7.03 -8.54 14.69
C PRO A 112 7.20 -8.43 13.17
N HIS A 113 7.38 -9.55 12.46
CA HIS A 113 7.50 -9.55 11.01
C HIS A 113 6.23 -9.04 10.33
N MET A 114 5.05 -9.55 10.73
CA MET A 114 3.78 -9.11 10.17
C MET A 114 3.47 -7.64 10.47
N ARG A 115 3.76 -7.17 11.69
CA ARG A 115 3.65 -5.75 12.05
C ARG A 115 4.50 -4.88 11.13
N HIS A 116 5.77 -5.23 10.95
CA HIS A 116 6.66 -4.53 10.03
C HIS A 116 6.14 -4.55 8.58
N CYS A 117 5.66 -5.70 8.09
CA CYS A 117 5.13 -5.85 6.74
C CYS A 117 3.91 -4.95 6.48
N PHE A 118 2.97 -4.84 7.42
CA PHE A 118 1.80 -3.98 7.25
C PHE A 118 2.18 -2.51 7.10
N ASP A 119 3.08 -2.00 7.94
CA ASP A 119 3.53 -0.61 7.83
C ASP A 119 4.40 -0.38 6.59
N TYR A 120 5.27 -1.34 6.23
CA TYR A 120 6.06 -1.29 4.99
C TYR A 120 5.16 -1.22 3.74
N LEU A 121 4.13 -2.07 3.66
CA LEU A 121 3.21 -2.08 2.53
C LEU A 121 2.38 -0.79 2.48
N ARG A 122 1.90 -0.28 3.62
CA ARG A 122 1.20 1.01 3.69
C ARG A 122 2.06 2.14 3.13
N GLN A 123 3.33 2.20 3.52
CA GLN A 123 4.28 3.19 3.00
C GLN A 123 4.58 2.99 1.51
N SER A 124 4.67 1.74 1.06
CA SER A 124 4.87 1.41 -0.35
C SER A 124 3.70 1.86 -1.23
N LEU A 125 2.46 1.61 -0.78
CA LEU A 125 1.23 2.01 -1.49
C LEU A 125 1.11 3.55 -1.57
N THR A 126 1.30 4.23 -0.45
CA THR A 126 1.25 5.70 -0.40
C THR A 126 2.38 6.37 -1.20
N CYS A 127 3.59 5.79 -1.19
CA CYS A 127 4.71 6.26 -2.00
C CYS A 127 4.50 6.04 -3.50
N ALA A 128 3.85 4.94 -3.90
CA ALA A 128 3.51 4.68 -5.29
C ALA A 128 2.38 5.59 -5.78
N GLY A 129 1.40 5.89 -4.91
CA GLY A 129 0.37 6.89 -5.17
C GLY A 129 -0.46 6.59 -6.41
N ASP A 130 -1.01 5.37 -6.51
CA ASP A 130 -1.83 4.96 -7.65
C ASP A 130 -3.09 5.83 -7.79
N ALA A 131 -3.05 6.74 -8.77
CA ALA A 131 -4.08 7.73 -9.04
C ALA A 131 -5.13 7.28 -10.05
N THR A 132 -5.11 6.01 -10.48
CA THR A 132 -6.17 5.45 -11.34
C THR A 132 -7.53 5.62 -10.66
N LEU A 133 -8.55 5.93 -11.47
CA LEU A 133 -9.94 6.04 -11.05
C LEU A 133 -10.64 4.71 -11.29
N GLU A 134 -11.17 4.11 -10.23
CA GLU A 134 -11.95 2.88 -10.31
C GLU A 134 -13.44 3.23 -10.25
N PRO A 135 -14.25 2.84 -11.26
CA PRO A 135 -15.67 3.16 -11.28
C PRO A 135 -16.39 2.45 -10.15
N VAL A 136 -17.19 3.19 -9.40
CA VAL A 136 -18.05 2.62 -8.36
C VAL A 136 -19.17 1.84 -9.03
N ASP A 137 -19.27 0.56 -8.68
CA ASP A 137 -20.37 -0.32 -9.02
C ASP A 137 -21.49 -0.19 -7.96
N PRO A 138 -22.67 0.36 -8.32
CA PRO A 138 -23.78 0.53 -7.39
C PRO A 138 -24.33 -0.79 -6.84
N ALA A 139 -24.22 -1.90 -7.59
CA ALA A 139 -24.69 -3.20 -7.15
C ALA A 139 -23.78 -3.81 -6.08
N LEU A 140 -22.48 -3.52 -6.15
CA LEU A 140 -21.51 -3.91 -5.12
C LEU A 140 -21.45 -2.93 -3.95
N GLY A 141 -21.86 -1.68 -4.17
CA GLY A 141 -21.67 -0.59 -3.21
C GLY A 141 -20.20 -0.19 -3.05
N GLY A 142 -19.36 -0.46 -4.05
CA GLY A 142 -17.91 -0.31 -3.98
C GLY A 142 -17.24 -0.41 -5.36
N VAL A 143 -15.95 -0.73 -5.38
CA VAL A 143 -15.14 -0.85 -6.60
C VAL A 143 -14.59 -2.27 -6.74
N THR A 144 -14.50 -2.78 -7.97
CA THR A 144 -13.98 -4.13 -8.23
C THR A 144 -12.44 -4.17 -8.17
N GLY A 145 -11.78 -3.06 -8.51
CA GLY A 145 -10.33 -2.98 -8.68
C GLY A 145 -9.80 -3.51 -10.02
N TRP A 146 -10.66 -4.13 -10.83
CA TRP A 146 -10.31 -4.84 -12.05
C TRP A 146 -10.66 -4.07 -13.32
N GLU A 147 -10.00 -4.43 -14.42
CA GLU A 147 -10.29 -3.92 -15.78
C GLU A 147 -10.10 -2.41 -15.98
N ASN A 148 -9.58 -1.70 -14.98
CA ASN A 148 -9.18 -0.30 -15.06
C ASN A 148 -7.72 -0.21 -15.51
N PRO A 149 -7.41 0.43 -16.65
CA PRO A 149 -6.03 0.59 -17.09
C PRO A 149 -5.18 1.36 -16.08
N ARG A 150 -3.95 0.90 -15.87
CA ARG A 150 -3.00 1.49 -14.91
C ARG A 150 -1.69 1.85 -15.58
N LEU A 151 -1.05 2.90 -15.10
CA LEU A 151 0.33 3.20 -15.44
C LEU A 151 1.25 2.43 -14.50
N CYS A 152 1.77 1.31 -14.98
CA CYS A 152 2.72 0.48 -14.24
C CYS A 152 4.17 0.85 -14.58
N ARG A 153 5.08 0.64 -13.62
CA ARG A 153 6.51 0.51 -13.93
C ARG A 153 6.71 -0.84 -14.61
N ASP A 154 7.57 -0.87 -15.62
CA ASP A 154 7.88 -2.13 -16.32
C ASP A 154 8.60 -3.10 -15.37
N TYR A 155 7.85 -4.06 -14.85
CA TYR A 155 8.36 -5.06 -13.92
C TYR A 155 9.32 -6.02 -14.62
N GLY A 156 9.14 -6.30 -15.91
CA GLY A 156 10.03 -7.18 -16.67
C GLY A 156 11.43 -6.60 -16.82
N LEU A 157 11.53 -5.30 -17.10
CA LEU A 157 12.81 -4.61 -17.11
C LEU A 157 13.46 -4.55 -15.72
N LEU A 158 12.65 -4.33 -14.67
CA LEU A 158 13.14 -4.31 -13.30
C LEU A 158 13.70 -5.67 -12.87
N THR A 159 12.98 -6.76 -13.14
CA THR A 159 13.44 -8.12 -12.80
C THR A 159 14.62 -8.55 -13.65
N ALA A 160 14.64 -8.25 -14.96
CA ALA A 160 15.78 -8.54 -15.82
C ALA A 160 17.06 -7.83 -15.34
N TRP A 161 16.95 -6.55 -14.95
CA TRP A 161 18.07 -5.83 -14.35
C TRP A 161 18.53 -6.51 -13.04
N ALA A 162 17.60 -6.86 -12.15
CA ALA A 162 17.93 -7.52 -10.89
C ALA A 162 18.61 -8.88 -11.11
N GLU A 163 18.14 -9.67 -12.08
CA GLU A 163 18.75 -10.95 -12.44
C GLU A 163 20.17 -10.78 -12.97
N GLN A 164 20.44 -9.78 -13.81
CA GLN A 164 21.80 -9.50 -14.32
C GLN A 164 22.79 -9.12 -13.21
N HIS A 165 22.29 -8.55 -12.10
CA HIS A 165 23.09 -8.06 -10.98
C HIS A 165 22.93 -8.92 -9.70
N ARG A 166 22.36 -10.12 -9.83
CA ARG A 166 22.08 -10.99 -8.68
C ARG A 166 23.35 -11.47 -7.99
N VAL A 167 23.30 -11.56 -6.66
CA VAL A 167 24.40 -12.05 -5.82
C VAL A 167 24.40 -13.57 -5.63
N ASN A 168 23.31 -14.26 -6.00
CA ASN A 168 23.18 -15.71 -5.96
C ASN A 168 22.15 -16.21 -7.00
N ASN A 169 22.05 -17.53 -7.17
CA ASN A 169 21.15 -18.18 -8.15
C ASN A 169 19.92 -18.86 -7.51
N PHE A 170 19.53 -18.48 -6.28
CA PHE A 170 18.31 -19.03 -5.67
C PHE A 170 17.05 -18.53 -6.40
N ARG A 171 15.98 -19.32 -6.37
CA ARG A 171 14.66 -18.97 -6.94
C ARG A 171 13.57 -19.12 -5.89
N GLY A 172 12.49 -18.35 -6.05
CA GLY A 172 11.31 -18.39 -5.19
C GLY A 172 11.47 -17.68 -3.85
N PHE A 173 10.40 -17.69 -3.05
CA PHE A 173 10.42 -17.20 -1.67
C PHE A 173 11.03 -18.28 -0.78
N ARG A 174 12.30 -18.10 -0.36
CA ARG A 174 12.87 -18.96 0.69
C ARG A 174 12.16 -18.62 2.00
N GLU A 175 11.37 -19.55 2.52
CA GLU A 175 10.94 -19.48 3.92
C GLU A 175 12.18 -19.70 4.78
N SER A 176 12.64 -18.66 5.46
CA SER A 176 13.74 -18.77 6.42
C SER A 176 13.23 -19.44 7.69
N HIS A 177 13.16 -20.77 7.69
CA HIS A 177 13.08 -21.53 8.94
C HIS A 177 14.47 -21.72 9.60
N ASP A 178 15.55 -21.25 8.98
CA ASP A 178 16.91 -21.37 9.52
C ASP A 178 17.36 -20.10 10.25
N SER A 179 16.82 -19.90 11.45
CA SER A 179 17.46 -19.10 12.48
C SER A 179 18.34 -20.00 13.38
N HIS A 180 19.65 -19.87 13.21
CA HIS A 180 20.73 -20.16 14.17
C HIS A 180 21.35 -21.57 14.22
N HIS A 181 22.38 -21.78 13.39
CA HIS A 181 23.62 -22.42 13.87
C HIS A 181 24.69 -21.34 14.08
N HIS A 182 24.81 -20.85 15.31
CA HIS A 182 26.07 -20.30 15.79
C HIS A 182 27.15 -21.38 15.66
N ARG A 183 28.20 -21.12 14.89
CA ARG A 183 29.46 -21.84 15.05
C ARG A 183 30.21 -21.23 16.24
N PRO A 184 30.72 -22.05 17.18
CA PRO A 184 31.59 -21.54 18.23
C PRO A 184 32.97 -21.27 17.64
N HIS A 185 33.50 -20.08 17.90
CA HIS A 185 34.94 -19.81 17.95
C HIS A 185 35.23 -19.12 19.27
#